data_AF-A0A820DZ98-F1
#
_entry.id   AF-A0A820DZ98-F1
#
_cell.length_a   1.000
_cell.length_b   1.000
_cell.length_c   1.000
_cell.angle_alpha   90.00
_cell.angle_beta   90.00
_cell.angle_gamma   90.00
#
_symmetry.space_group_name_H-M   'P 1'
#
loop_
_entity.id
_entity.type
_entity.pdbx_description
1 polymer ?
#
loop_
_entity_poly.entity_id
_entity_poly.type
_entity_poly.pdbx_seq_one_letter_code
_entity_poly.pdbx_strand_id
1 'polypeptide(L)'
;LKQVSSYLSDGFKNRHLTWNTTSEDQIQKPVIILAANSHFYDTLQASMHTVNDYLKDYTVAIYDLQFSPTQLNMIKENCVRCIIIPFPFAQIDSVAPHIRSLGNFAWKPIVIQDAVRRFGSIIYGDTSIRYKTS
;
A
#
# COMPACT_ATOMS: atom_id res chain seq x y z
N LEU A 1 1.44 23.34 -5.22
CA LEU A 1 1.19 22.63 -6.49
C LEU A 1 2.37 22.62 -7.48
N LYS A 2 3.32 23.58 -7.44
CA LYS A 2 4.50 23.56 -8.34
C LYS A 2 5.49 22.40 -8.13
N GLN A 3 5.57 21.86 -6.92
CA GLN A 3 6.56 20.81 -6.60
C GLN A 3 6.20 19.44 -7.21
N VAL A 4 4.91 19.11 -7.31
CA VAL A 4 4.43 17.82 -7.86
C VAL A 4 4.65 17.71 -9.38
N SER A 5 4.64 18.84 -10.10
CA SER A 5 4.86 18.89 -11.56
C SER A 5 6.27 18.46 -11.98
N SER A 6 7.29 18.69 -11.14
CA SER A 6 8.68 18.29 -11.46
C SER A 6 8.86 16.78 -11.45
N TYR A 7 8.12 16.06 -10.61
CA TYR A 7 8.19 14.60 -10.52
C TYR A 7 7.41 13.88 -11.63
N LEU A 8 6.36 14.51 -12.18
CA LEU A 8 5.49 13.88 -13.18
C LEU A 8 5.84 14.23 -14.64
N SER A 9 6.48 15.37 -14.88
CA SER A 9 6.83 15.81 -16.25
C SER A 9 8.07 15.13 -16.83
N ASP A 10 8.95 14.60 -15.99
CA ASP A 10 10.19 13.95 -16.43
C ASP A 10 10.02 12.46 -16.79
N GLY A 11 8.83 11.88 -16.58
CA GLY A 11 8.48 10.53 -17.02
C GLY A 11 9.61 9.51 -16.92
N PHE A 12 10.21 9.31 -15.74
CA PHE A 12 11.35 8.39 -15.53
C PHE A 12 12.46 8.43 -16.61
N LYS A 13 12.67 9.55 -17.32
CA LYS A 13 13.71 9.67 -18.35
C LYS A 13 15.08 9.90 -17.74
N ASN A 14 15.13 10.50 -16.55
CA ASN A 14 16.35 10.76 -15.82
C ASN A 14 16.45 9.80 -14.62
N ARG A 15 17.52 9.00 -14.58
CA ARG A 15 17.86 8.25 -13.36
C ARG A 15 18.07 9.24 -12.23
N HIS A 16 17.38 9.01 -11.11
CA HIS A 16 17.49 9.86 -9.94
C HIS A 16 18.94 9.78 -9.41
N LEU A 17 19.58 10.92 -9.12
CA LEU A 17 21.03 11.04 -8.90
C LEU A 17 21.59 10.08 -7.83
N THR A 18 20.76 9.70 -6.87
CA THR A 18 21.08 8.75 -5.80
C THR A 18 21.30 7.32 -6.29
N TRP A 19 20.75 6.92 -7.45
CA TRP A 19 20.88 5.57 -8.00
C TRP A 19 22.26 5.31 -8.62
N ASN A 20 23.08 6.35 -8.81
CA ASN A 20 24.43 6.20 -9.34
C ASN A 20 25.48 5.91 -8.24
N THR A 21 25.11 6.03 -6.97
CA THR A 21 26.03 5.92 -5.81
C THR A 21 25.70 4.76 -4.88
N THR A 22 24.58 4.07 -5.11
CA THR A 22 24.08 3.01 -4.24
C THR A 22 24.24 1.68 -4.97
N SER A 23 25.05 0.75 -4.44
CA SER A 23 25.08 -0.62 -4.98
C SER A 23 23.69 -1.25 -4.86
N GLU A 24 23.34 -2.20 -5.74
CA GLU A 24 22.02 -2.87 -5.71
C GLU A 24 21.68 -3.45 -4.32
N ASP A 25 22.69 -3.94 -3.59
CA ASP A 25 22.58 -4.46 -2.23
C ASP A 25 22.21 -3.40 -1.17
N GLN A 26 22.30 -2.12 -1.51
CA GLN A 26 21.98 -0.98 -0.63
C GLN A 26 20.61 -0.36 -0.95
N ILE A 27 19.91 -0.83 -1.98
CA ILE A 27 18.56 -0.36 -2.31
C ILE A 27 17.57 -1.04 -1.36
N GLN A 28 17.01 -0.25 -0.44
CA GLN A 28 15.97 -0.74 0.47
C GLN A 28 14.77 -1.25 -0.34
N LYS A 29 14.40 -2.52 -0.13
CA LYS A 29 13.21 -3.12 -0.76
C LYS A 29 11.96 -2.28 -0.41
N PRO A 30 11.09 -1.98 -1.39
CA PRO A 30 9.87 -1.25 -1.11
C PRO A 30 8.93 -2.05 -0.20
N VAL A 31 8.08 -1.35 0.55
CA VAL A 31 6.99 -2.00 1.30
C VAL A 31 5.78 -2.19 0.39
N ILE A 32 5.22 -3.40 0.38
CA ILE A 32 4.00 -3.70 -0.37
C ILE A 32 2.81 -3.14 0.42
N ILE A 33 2.02 -2.28 -0.20
CA ILE A 33 0.86 -1.64 0.40
C ILE A 33 -0.40 -2.26 -0.19
N LEU A 34 -1.21 -2.86 0.66
CA LEU A 34 -2.55 -3.34 0.33
C LEU A 34 -3.58 -2.56 1.17
N ALA A 35 -4.82 -2.48 0.70
CA ALA A 35 -5.90 -1.84 1.43
C ALA A 35 -7.25 -2.47 1.05
N ALA A 36 -8.07 -2.78 2.04
CA ALA A 36 -9.43 -3.27 1.82
C ALA A 36 -10.33 -2.94 3.00
N ASN A 37 -11.64 -2.99 2.73
CA ASN A 37 -12.67 -3.06 3.76
C ASN A 37 -13.16 -4.50 3.92
N SER A 38 -14.11 -4.71 4.82
CA SER A 38 -14.74 -6.02 5.04
C SER A 38 -15.31 -6.67 3.77
N HIS A 39 -15.83 -5.87 2.82
CA HIS A 39 -16.44 -6.39 1.59
C HIS A 39 -15.42 -6.98 0.60
N PHE A 40 -14.22 -6.40 0.51
CA PHE A 40 -13.15 -6.86 -0.38
C PHE A 40 -12.14 -7.78 0.31
N TYR A 41 -12.51 -8.35 1.45
CA TYR A 41 -11.61 -9.18 2.27
C TYR A 41 -11.12 -10.43 1.53
N ASP A 42 -12.00 -11.17 0.85
CA ASP A 42 -11.61 -12.39 0.12
C ASP A 42 -10.61 -12.07 -1.01
N THR A 43 -10.80 -10.91 -1.63
CA THR A 43 -9.91 -10.41 -2.69
C THR A 43 -8.55 -10.02 -2.12
N LEU A 44 -8.51 -9.42 -0.92
CA LEU A 44 -7.28 -9.19 -0.16
C LEU A 44 -6.58 -10.51 0.18
N GLN A 45 -7.30 -11.51 0.70
CA GLN A 45 -6.71 -12.81 1.07
C GLN A 45 -6.05 -13.49 -0.12
N ALA A 46 -6.73 -13.51 -1.28
CA ALA A 46 -6.18 -14.08 -2.50
C ALA A 46 -4.95 -13.30 -3.01
N SER A 47 -4.90 -11.96 -2.84
CA SER A 47 -3.69 -11.19 -3.14
C SER A 47 -2.56 -11.55 -2.17
N MET A 48 -2.84 -11.57 -0.87
CA MET A 48 -1.89 -11.93 0.18
C MET A 48 -1.30 -13.31 -0.04
N HIS A 49 -2.10 -14.29 -0.50
CA HIS A 49 -1.60 -15.61 -0.86
C HIS A 49 -0.48 -15.53 -1.90
N THR A 50 -0.72 -14.84 -3.02
CA THR A 50 0.32 -14.65 -4.05
C THR A 50 1.50 -13.81 -3.58
N VAL A 51 1.29 -12.81 -2.70
CA VAL A 51 2.37 -12.03 -2.08
C VAL A 51 3.23 -12.90 -1.17
N ASN A 52 2.64 -13.85 -0.45
CA ASN A 52 3.34 -14.81 0.40
C ASN A 52 4.08 -15.87 -0.41
N ASP A 53 3.59 -16.24 -1.59
CA ASP A 53 4.26 -17.23 -2.43
C ASP A 53 5.46 -16.64 -3.18
N TYR A 54 5.31 -15.43 -3.72
CA TYR A 54 6.27 -14.85 -4.67
C TYR A 54 7.11 -13.70 -4.11
N LEU A 55 6.67 -13.02 -3.04
CA LEU A 55 7.32 -11.83 -2.49
C LEU A 55 7.64 -12.00 -0.99
N LYS A 56 8.23 -13.15 -0.63
CA LYS A 56 8.47 -13.58 0.76
C LYS A 56 9.30 -12.61 1.59
N ASP A 57 10.30 -11.97 0.98
CA ASP A 57 11.25 -11.10 1.67
C ASP A 57 10.80 -9.63 1.75
N TYR A 58 9.59 -9.32 1.29
CA TYR A 58 9.07 -7.96 1.33
C TYR A 58 8.33 -7.72 2.66
N THR A 59 8.31 -6.49 3.17
CA THR A 59 7.34 -6.14 4.21
C THR A 59 6.01 -5.82 3.55
N VAL A 60 4.91 -6.20 4.21
CA VAL A 60 3.56 -5.89 3.74
C VAL A 60 2.88 -4.98 4.76
N ALA A 61 2.32 -3.87 4.31
CA ALA A 61 1.46 -3.03 5.13
C ALA A 61 0.03 -3.09 4.58
N ILE A 62 -0.93 -3.36 5.46
CA ILE A 62 -2.34 -3.49 5.12
C ILE A 62 -3.10 -2.36 5.79
N TYR A 63 -3.68 -1.47 4.98
CA TYR A 63 -4.58 -0.44 5.47
C TYR A 63 -5.97 -1.03 5.70
N ASP A 64 -6.41 -0.98 6.95
CA ASP A 64 -7.72 -1.42 7.41
C ASP A 64 -8.76 -0.32 7.13
N LEU A 65 -9.60 -0.54 6.11
CA LEU A 65 -10.72 0.33 5.75
C LEU A 65 -12.04 -0.13 6.41
N GLN A 66 -11.98 -0.62 7.66
CA GLN A 66 -13.07 -1.23 8.44
C GLN A 66 -13.26 -2.73 8.17
N PHE A 67 -12.28 -3.53 8.58
CA PHE A 67 -12.42 -4.97 8.76
C PHE A 67 -13.26 -5.28 10.00
N SER A 68 -13.93 -6.44 9.96
CA SER A 68 -14.52 -7.00 11.18
C SER A 68 -13.42 -7.50 12.13
N PRO A 69 -13.69 -7.62 13.44
CA PRO A 69 -12.73 -8.17 14.39
C PRO A 69 -12.21 -9.56 14.00
N THR A 70 -13.08 -10.41 13.44
CA THR A 70 -12.71 -11.75 12.95
C THR A 70 -11.73 -11.66 11.79
N GLN A 71 -11.99 -10.81 10.79
CA GLN A 71 -11.10 -10.61 9.66
C GLN A 71 -9.74 -10.06 10.08
N LEU A 72 -9.73 -9.13 11.03
CA LEU A 72 -8.50 -8.56 11.58
C LEU A 72 -7.64 -9.62 12.29
N ASN A 73 -8.26 -10.49 13.10
CA ASN A 73 -7.57 -11.60 13.75
C ASN A 73 -7.00 -12.58 12.72
N MET A 74 -7.79 -12.94 11.71
CA MET A 74 -7.33 -13.81 10.62
C MET A 74 -6.14 -13.19 9.85
N ILE A 75 -6.11 -11.88 9.60
CA ILE A 75 -4.94 -11.24 8.97
C ILE A 75 -3.69 -11.39 9.85
N LYS A 76 -3.82 -11.14 11.16
CA LYS A 76 -2.72 -11.24 12.12
C LYS A 76 -2.16 -12.66 12.20
N GLU A 77 -3.04 -13.66 12.21
CA GLU A 77 -2.66 -15.07 12.25
C GLU A 77 -1.97 -15.55 10.97
N ASN A 78 -2.45 -15.12 9.80
CA ASN A 78 -1.97 -15.60 8.51
C ASN A 78 -0.80 -14.79 7.92
N CYS A 79 -0.39 -13.69 8.56
CA CYS A 79 0.72 -12.87 8.07
C CYS A 79 1.57 -12.25 9.19
N VAL A 80 2.57 -13.02 9.62
CA VAL A 80 3.52 -12.62 10.68
C VAL A 80 4.34 -11.36 10.31
N ARG A 81 4.60 -11.15 9.02
CA ARG A 81 5.36 -10.00 8.49
C ARG A 81 4.48 -8.79 8.11
N CYS A 82 3.18 -8.86 8.34
CA CYS A 82 2.25 -7.79 7.97
C CYS A 82 2.14 -6.74 9.07
N ILE A 83 2.15 -5.47 8.66
CA ILE A 83 1.84 -4.32 9.50
C ILE A 83 0.41 -3.90 9.18
N ILE A 84 -0.47 -3.92 10.18
CA ILE A 84 -1.86 -3.46 10.00
C ILE A 84 -1.93 -1.99 10.41
N ILE A 85 -2.44 -1.14 9.51
CA ILE A 85 -2.55 0.30 9.70
C ILE A 85 -4.04 0.68 9.69
N PRO A 86 -4.61 1.19 10.80
CA PRO A 86 -5.99 1.66 10.80
C PRO A 86 -6.14 2.89 9.92
N PHE A 87 -7.15 2.92 9.05
CA PHE A 87 -7.43 4.09 8.23
C PHE A 87 -8.12 5.19 9.07
N PRO A 88 -7.66 6.46 9.01
CA PRO A 88 -8.08 7.52 9.91
C PRO A 88 -9.43 8.16 9.50
N PHE A 89 -10.51 7.36 9.40
CA PHE A 89 -11.84 7.87 9.02
C PHE A 89 -12.32 9.00 9.94
N ALA A 90 -12.12 8.87 11.25
CA ALA A 90 -12.59 9.86 12.22
C ALA A 90 -12.00 11.26 11.95
N GLN A 91 -10.72 11.35 11.56
CA GLN A 91 -10.08 12.61 11.24
C GLN A 91 -10.56 13.14 9.87
N ILE A 92 -10.67 12.25 8.89
CA ILE A 92 -10.99 12.60 7.51
C ILE A 92 -12.46 13.04 7.35
N ASP A 93 -13.39 12.40 8.06
CA ASP A 93 -14.83 12.66 7.92
C ASP A 93 -15.19 14.12 8.23
N SER A 94 -14.43 14.77 9.12
CA SER A 94 -14.62 16.18 9.49
C SER A 94 -14.26 17.17 8.36
N VAL A 95 -13.39 16.77 7.43
CA VAL A 95 -12.84 17.65 6.38
C VAL A 95 -13.24 17.23 4.96
N ALA A 96 -13.50 15.94 4.75
CA ALA A 96 -13.75 15.37 3.44
C ALA A 96 -14.62 14.09 3.54
N PRO A 97 -15.91 14.24 3.92
CA PRO A 97 -16.81 13.12 4.20
C PRO A 97 -17.04 12.18 3.01
N HIS A 98 -16.82 12.66 1.78
CA HIS A 98 -16.94 11.84 0.58
C HIS A 98 -15.94 10.66 0.57
N ILE A 99 -14.81 10.74 1.27
CA ILE A 99 -13.81 9.65 1.33
C ILE A 99 -14.37 8.39 1.99
N ARG A 100 -15.38 8.53 2.86
CA ARG A 100 -16.07 7.39 3.48
C ARG A 100 -16.83 6.54 2.47
N SER A 101 -17.21 7.11 1.33
CA SER A 101 -17.79 6.36 0.21
C SER A 101 -16.67 5.64 -0.56
N LEU A 102 -16.26 4.47 -0.08
CA LEU A 102 -15.08 3.75 -0.60
C LEU A 102 -15.14 3.41 -2.10
N GLY A 103 -16.35 3.37 -2.68
CA GLY A 103 -16.56 3.12 -4.12
C GLY A 103 -16.11 4.25 -5.04
N ASN A 104 -15.84 5.46 -4.52
CA ASN A 104 -15.25 6.54 -5.31
C ASN A 104 -13.72 6.48 -5.38
N PHE A 105 -13.10 5.56 -4.64
CA PHE A 105 -11.65 5.36 -4.57
C PHE A 105 -10.82 6.59 -4.13
N ALA A 106 -11.46 7.64 -3.61
CA ALA A 106 -10.79 8.88 -3.18
C ALA A 106 -9.86 8.68 -1.98
N TRP A 107 -10.00 7.56 -1.25
CA TRP A 107 -9.10 7.15 -0.18
C TRP A 107 -7.74 6.65 -0.69
N LYS A 108 -7.63 6.19 -1.95
CA LYS A 108 -6.38 5.59 -2.47
C LYS A 108 -5.19 6.56 -2.45
N PRO A 109 -5.31 7.82 -2.93
CA PRO A 109 -4.22 8.79 -2.83
C PRO A 109 -3.77 9.07 -1.39
N ILE A 110 -4.69 8.99 -0.41
CA ILE A 110 -4.38 9.21 1.01
C ILE A 110 -3.55 8.06 1.57
N VAL A 111 -3.95 6.82 1.27
CA VAL A 111 -3.16 5.62 1.61
C VAL A 111 -1.76 5.72 1.00
N ILE A 112 -1.66 6.05 -0.29
CA ILE A 112 -0.37 6.17 -0.99
C ILE A 112 0.50 7.26 -0.36
N GLN A 113 -0.05 8.45 -0.09
CA GLN A 113 0.68 9.55 0.53
C GLN A 113 1.18 9.19 1.94
N ASP A 114 0.32 8.61 2.77
CA ASP A 114 0.70 8.20 4.12
C ASP A 114 1.75 7.08 4.08
N ALA A 115 1.61 6.12 3.18
CA ALA A 115 2.57 5.02 3.01
C ALA A 115 3.95 5.50 2.54
N VAL A 116 4.01 6.40 1.54
CA VAL A 116 5.28 7.00 1.09
C VAL A 116 5.94 7.75 2.25
N ARG A 117 5.16 8.51 3.04
CA ARG A 117 5.70 9.23 4.21
C ARG A 117 6.24 8.29 5.29
N ARG A 118 5.62 7.11 5.48
CA ARG A 118 6.04 6.12 6.48
C ARG A 118 7.23 5.28 6.06
N PHE A 119 7.27 4.87 4.80
CA PHE A 119 8.16 3.81 4.33
C PHE A 119 9.17 4.26 3.28
N GLY A 120 9.02 5.48 2.74
CA GLY A 120 9.87 6.01 1.66
C GLY A 120 9.55 5.39 0.32
N SER A 121 9.89 4.11 0.14
CA SER A 121 9.68 3.35 -1.10
C SER A 121 8.54 2.33 -0.93
N ILE A 122 7.57 2.34 -1.86
CA ILE A 122 6.39 1.49 -1.78
C ILE A 122 6.03 0.84 -3.11
N ILE A 123 5.36 -0.30 -3.04
CA ILE A 123 4.58 -0.88 -4.14
C ILE A 123 3.12 -0.85 -3.72
N TYR A 124 2.31 0.01 -4.34
CA TYR A 124 0.87 -0.01 -4.10
C TYR A 124 0.21 -1.13 -4.90
N GLY A 125 -0.32 -2.13 -4.22
CA GLY A 125 -1.08 -3.22 -4.80
C GLY A 125 -2.57 -3.06 -4.52
N ASP A 126 -3.37 -2.83 -5.55
CA ASP A 126 -4.81 -3.04 -5.43
C ASP A 126 -5.08 -4.51 -5.09
N THR A 127 -6.06 -4.79 -4.24
CA THR A 127 -6.31 -6.15 -3.77
C THR A 127 -6.76 -7.08 -4.88
N SER A 128 -7.21 -6.57 -6.02
CA SER A 128 -7.50 -7.36 -7.22
C SER A 128 -6.23 -7.91 -7.91
N ILE A 129 -5.04 -7.42 -7.57
CA ILE A 129 -3.78 -7.84 -8.21
C ILE A 129 -3.31 -9.20 -7.66
N ARG A 130 -2.81 -10.04 -8.57
CA ARG A 130 -2.17 -11.34 -8.28
C ARG A 130 -0.75 -11.32 -8.81
N TYR A 131 0.20 -11.70 -7.96
CA TYR A 131 1.60 -11.78 -8.32
C TYR A 131 1.94 -13.16 -8.90
N LYS A 132 2.95 -13.22 -9.76
CA LYS A 132 3.50 -14.45 -10.33
C LYS A 132 4.99 -14.26 -10.64
N THR A 133 5.72 -15.35 -10.85
CA THR A 133 7.07 -15.28 -11.44
C THR A 133 7.00 -14.95 -12.93
N SER A 134 8.09 -14.40 -13.46
CA SER A 134 8.26 -14.20 -14.92
C SER A 134 8.49 -15.51 -15.65
#